data_AF-A0A9D0T0S8-F1
#
_entry.id   AF-A0A9D0T0S8-F1
#
_cell.length_a   1.000
_cell.length_b   1.000
_cell.length_c   1.000
_cell.angle_alpha   90.00
_cell.angle_beta   90.00
_cell.angle_gamma   90.00
#
_symmetry.space_group_name_H-M   'P 1'
#
loop_
_entity.id
_entity.type
_entity.pdbx_description
1 polymer ?
#
loop_
_entity_poly.entity_id
_entity_poly.type
_entity_poly.pdbx_seq_one_letter_code
_entity_poly.pdbx_strand_id
1 'polypeptide(L)'
;MTLLESLFHPQLLFALALFAVVSVLVEVAAYKSLNAIADVAPSHWLMEHLIIPAARALALVSFILVAYPVLFGVESARPVSELLAAGQLRLSNLVNVTFLLSLLLPLIPVFSRWPAFVLPIQGIAAATMVFRWWAETQPQVDIYFWPGATTVLSLLIFAFVTHEIAKWLSHQLGKKVDGIIEREDSARLTYRTVVMIMQVPVVLLYTLSLGQQLHG
;
A
#
# COMPACT_ATOMS: atom_id res chain seq x y z
N MET A 1 3.42 11.85 18.25
CA MET A 1 2.51 10.72 18.56
C MET A 1 3.31 9.43 18.64
N THR A 2 2.94 8.51 19.54
CA THR A 2 3.48 7.15 19.58
C THR A 2 2.88 6.27 18.47
N LEU A 3 3.51 5.13 18.18
CA LEU A 3 3.03 4.13 17.23
C LEU A 3 1.62 3.66 17.58
N LEU A 4 1.39 3.45 18.88
CA LEU A 4 0.13 2.98 19.44
C LEU A 4 -0.96 4.06 19.29
N GLU A 5 -0.67 5.31 19.63
CA GLU A 5 -1.60 6.44 19.41
C GLU A 5 -2.00 6.59 17.94
N SER A 6 -1.04 6.46 17.03
CA SER A 6 -1.29 6.58 15.60
C SER A 6 -2.19 5.47 15.09
N LEU A 7 -2.00 4.23 15.57
CA LEU A 7 -2.80 3.05 15.20
C LEU A 7 -4.27 3.17 15.63
N PHE A 8 -4.54 3.79 16.79
CA PHE A 8 -5.90 4.00 17.28
C PHE A 8 -6.50 5.35 16.87
N HIS A 9 -5.80 6.12 16.03
CA HIS A 9 -6.33 7.39 15.56
C HIS A 9 -7.52 7.18 14.61
N PRO A 10 -8.67 7.84 14.81
CA PRO A 10 -9.90 7.60 14.05
C PRO A 10 -9.71 7.73 12.52
N GLN A 11 -8.93 8.71 12.08
CA GLN A 11 -8.64 8.91 10.65
C GLN A 11 -7.85 7.74 10.06
N LEU A 12 -6.88 7.18 10.80
CA LEU A 12 -6.10 6.06 10.31
C LEU A 12 -6.95 4.79 10.27
N LEU A 13 -7.77 4.55 11.30
CA LEU A 13 -8.73 3.44 11.31
C LEU A 13 -9.73 3.55 10.15
N PHE A 14 -10.23 4.75 9.86
CA PHE A 14 -11.07 5.01 8.71
C PHE A 14 -10.34 4.73 7.39
N ALA A 15 -9.10 5.22 7.23
CA ALA A 15 -8.28 4.98 6.05
C ALA A 15 -8.01 3.48 5.85
N LEU A 16 -7.71 2.75 6.93
CA LEU A 16 -7.51 1.29 6.93
C LEU A 16 -8.79 0.55 6.53
N ALA A 17 -9.93 0.92 7.10
CA ALA A 17 -11.22 0.31 6.77
C ALA A 17 -11.59 0.56 5.30
N LEU A 18 -11.43 1.81 4.84
CA LEU A 18 -11.65 2.18 3.44
C LEU A 18 -10.71 1.40 2.51
N PHE A 19 -9.42 1.33 2.86
CA PHE A 19 -8.44 0.57 2.08
C PHE A 19 -8.78 -0.92 2.03
N ALA A 20 -9.21 -1.52 3.13
CA ALA A 20 -9.64 -2.91 3.17
C ALA A 20 -10.85 -3.15 2.26
N VAL A 21 -11.87 -2.30 2.33
CA VAL A 21 -13.07 -2.38 1.48
C VAL A 21 -12.70 -2.21 0.01
N VAL A 22 -11.92 -1.17 -0.33
CA VAL A 22 -11.48 -0.93 -1.71
C VAL A 22 -10.63 -2.09 -2.23
N SER A 23 -9.74 -2.65 -1.40
CA SER A 23 -8.92 -3.81 -1.78
C SER A 23 -9.77 -5.04 -2.08
N VAL A 24 -10.78 -5.34 -1.24
CA VAL A 24 -11.75 -6.41 -1.52
C VAL A 24 -12.46 -6.16 -2.85
N LEU A 25 -12.96 -4.94 -3.08
CA LEU A 25 -13.67 -4.59 -4.30
C LEU A 25 -12.77 -4.73 -5.54
N VAL A 26 -11.52 -4.27 -5.47
CA VAL A 26 -10.52 -4.41 -6.53
C VAL A 26 -10.26 -5.88 -6.83
N GLU A 27 -10.06 -6.72 -5.81
CA GLU A 27 -9.80 -8.14 -6.02
C GLU A 27 -11.03 -8.87 -6.60
N VAL A 28 -12.24 -8.56 -6.12
CA VAL A 28 -13.48 -9.16 -6.65
C VAL A 28 -13.71 -8.75 -8.10
N ALA A 29 -13.52 -7.47 -8.43
CA ALA A 29 -13.66 -6.96 -9.79
C ALA A 29 -12.60 -7.55 -10.72
N ALA A 30 -11.35 -7.64 -10.25
CA ALA A 30 -10.24 -8.27 -10.95
C ALA A 30 -10.54 -9.74 -11.28
N TYR A 31 -11.01 -10.49 -10.29
CA TYR A 31 -11.39 -11.90 -10.46
C TYR A 31 -12.50 -12.08 -11.50
N LYS A 32 -13.60 -11.33 -11.36
CA LYS A 32 -14.71 -11.40 -12.33
C LYS A 32 -14.26 -11.03 -13.74
N SER A 33 -13.40 -10.02 -13.86
CA SER A 33 -12.91 -9.54 -15.16
C SER A 33 -11.98 -10.55 -15.81
N LEU A 34 -11.07 -11.16 -15.06
CA LEU A 34 -10.18 -12.21 -15.57
C LEU A 34 -10.94 -13.43 -16.09
N ASN A 35 -11.97 -13.88 -15.36
CA ASN A 35 -12.80 -14.99 -15.80
C ASN A 35 -13.63 -14.65 -17.05
N ALA A 36 -14.10 -13.40 -17.16
CA ALA A 36 -14.89 -12.97 -18.32
C ALA A 36 -14.07 -12.86 -19.62
N ILE A 37 -12.74 -12.73 -19.52
CA ILE A 37 -11.84 -12.57 -20.67
C ILE A 37 -10.84 -13.74 -20.80
N ALA A 38 -11.09 -14.85 -20.11
CA ALA A 38 -10.17 -15.98 -20.03
C ALA A 38 -9.79 -16.54 -21.41
N ASP A 39 -10.73 -16.50 -22.36
CA ASP A 39 -10.52 -17.02 -23.72
C ASP A 39 -9.74 -16.06 -24.64
N VAL A 40 -9.48 -14.82 -24.21
CA VAL A 40 -8.81 -13.78 -25.00
C VAL A 40 -7.43 -13.51 -24.42
N ALA A 41 -6.42 -14.24 -24.91
CA ALA A 41 -5.05 -14.19 -24.37
C ALA A 41 -4.46 -12.76 -24.24
N PRO A 42 -4.58 -11.84 -25.22
CA PRO A 42 -4.08 -10.48 -25.07
C PRO A 42 -4.78 -9.69 -23.96
N SER A 43 -6.10 -9.83 -23.83
CA SER A 43 -6.90 -9.15 -22.81
C SER A 43 -6.62 -9.71 -21.42
N HIS A 44 -6.50 -11.04 -21.30
CA HIS A 44 -6.09 -11.69 -20.06
C HIS A 44 -4.71 -11.20 -19.61
N TRP A 45 -3.73 -11.18 -20.52
CA TRP A 45 -2.39 -10.69 -20.22
C TRP A 45 -2.40 -9.22 -19.75
N LEU A 46 -3.12 -8.35 -20.46
CA LEU A 46 -3.24 -6.93 -20.13
C LEU A 46 -3.90 -6.72 -18.76
N MET A 47 -4.95 -7.48 -18.47
CA MET A 47 -5.66 -7.41 -17.19
C MET A 47 -4.74 -7.80 -16.03
N GLU A 48 -4.03 -8.92 -16.18
CA GLU A 48 -3.14 -9.46 -15.15
C GLU A 48 -1.90 -8.59 -14.89
N HIS A 49 -1.30 -8.04 -15.95
CA HIS A 49 0.00 -7.35 -15.85
C HIS A 49 -0.09 -5.83 -15.80
N LEU A 50 -1.21 -5.24 -16.23
CA LEU A 50 -1.37 -3.78 -16.29
C LEU A 50 -2.52 -3.29 -15.40
N ILE A 51 -3.74 -3.75 -15.67
CA ILE A 51 -4.96 -3.17 -15.06
C ILE A 51 -5.06 -3.51 -13.57
N ILE A 52 -4.86 -4.78 -13.19
CA ILE A 52 -4.94 -5.20 -11.79
C ILE A 52 -3.83 -4.56 -10.94
N PRO A 53 -2.54 -4.57 -11.36
CA PRO A 53 -1.49 -3.86 -10.64
C PRO A 53 -1.76 -2.36 -10.52
N ALA A 54 -2.30 -1.71 -11.56
CA ALA A 54 -2.69 -0.30 -11.50
C ALA A 54 -3.79 -0.05 -10.46
N ALA A 55 -4.83 -0.86 -10.46
CA ALA A 55 -5.94 -0.72 -9.52
C ALA A 55 -5.47 -0.86 -8.06
N ARG A 56 -4.57 -1.82 -7.79
CA ARG A 56 -3.96 -1.98 -6.47
C ARG A 56 -3.09 -0.80 -6.07
N ALA A 57 -2.27 -0.30 -7.00
CA ALA A 57 -1.46 0.90 -6.79
C ALA A 57 -2.33 2.12 -6.47
N LEU A 58 -3.44 2.31 -7.19
CA LEU A 58 -4.39 3.40 -6.94
C LEU A 58 -5.08 3.27 -5.58
N ALA A 59 -5.45 2.04 -5.17
CA ALA A 59 -6.01 1.81 -3.84
C ALA A 59 -4.99 2.20 -2.74
N LEU A 60 -3.72 1.85 -2.92
CA LEU A 60 -2.64 2.21 -2.00
C LEU A 60 -2.39 3.73 -1.96
N VAL A 61 -2.35 4.39 -3.12
CA VAL A 61 -2.22 5.86 -3.20
C VAL A 61 -3.39 6.53 -2.49
N SER A 62 -4.61 6.05 -2.72
CA SER A 62 -5.81 6.57 -2.06
C SER A 62 -5.73 6.40 -0.54
N PHE A 63 -5.26 5.25 -0.06
CA PHE A 63 -5.01 5.02 1.36
C PHE A 63 -4.02 6.04 1.93
N ILE A 64 -2.87 6.24 1.28
CA ILE A 64 -1.83 7.18 1.75
C ILE A 64 -2.36 8.61 1.82
N LEU A 65 -3.12 9.04 0.80
CA LEU A 65 -3.70 10.38 0.76
C LEU A 65 -4.77 10.57 1.85
N VAL A 66 -5.62 9.57 2.11
CA VAL A 66 -6.65 9.65 3.16
C VAL A 66 -6.04 9.56 4.57
N ALA A 67 -4.99 8.75 4.73
CA ALA A 67 -4.28 8.58 6.00
C ALA A 67 -3.39 9.77 6.37
N TYR A 68 -2.98 10.59 5.40
CA TYR A 68 -2.25 11.82 5.65
C TYR A 68 -3.11 12.84 6.43
N PRO A 69 -2.57 13.57 7.42
CA PRO A 69 -1.16 13.60 7.87
C PRO A 69 -0.81 12.61 8.98
N VAL A 70 -1.82 11.95 9.56
CA VAL A 70 -1.69 11.01 10.69
C VAL A 70 -0.73 9.85 10.38
N LEU A 71 -0.62 9.46 9.11
CA LEU A 71 0.36 8.49 8.63
C LEU A 71 1.80 8.81 9.08
N PHE A 72 2.13 10.09 9.22
CA PHE A 72 3.43 10.60 9.66
C PHE A 72 3.47 10.95 11.16
N GLY A 73 2.43 10.59 11.93
CA GLY A 73 2.37 10.87 13.38
C GLY A 73 2.18 12.35 13.72
N VAL A 74 1.58 13.11 12.79
CA VAL A 74 1.39 14.56 12.87
C VAL A 74 -0.10 14.87 12.83
N GLU A 75 -0.57 15.67 13.78
CA GLU A 75 -1.99 16.03 13.90
C GLU A 75 -2.35 17.30 13.12
N SER A 76 -1.39 18.21 12.95
CA SER A 76 -1.60 19.50 12.28
C SER A 76 -0.67 19.64 11.08
N ALA A 77 -1.24 19.45 9.89
CA ALA A 77 -0.58 19.73 8.61
C ALA A 77 -1.59 20.39 7.66
N ARG A 78 -1.08 20.95 6.55
CA ARG A 78 -1.94 21.47 5.49
C ARG A 78 -2.84 20.37 4.94
N PRO A 79 -4.08 20.66 4.53
CA PRO A 79 -4.95 19.65 3.96
C PRO A 79 -4.36 19.07 2.66
N VAL A 80 -4.69 17.81 2.36
CA VAL A 80 -4.20 17.09 1.17
C VAL A 80 -4.48 17.85 -0.11
N SER A 81 -5.64 18.51 -0.22
CA SER A 81 -6.02 19.31 -1.38
C SER A 81 -5.03 20.45 -1.64
N GLU A 82 -4.64 21.18 -0.60
CA GLU A 82 -3.63 22.22 -0.70
C GLU A 82 -2.25 21.65 -0.99
N LEU A 83 -1.90 20.50 -0.40
CA LEU A 83 -0.65 19.81 -0.68
C LEU A 83 -0.52 19.43 -2.16
N LEU A 84 -1.59 18.89 -2.75
CA LEU A 84 -1.63 18.51 -4.16
C LEU A 84 -1.67 19.73 -5.08
N ALA A 85 -2.34 20.82 -4.67
CA ALA A 85 -2.45 22.04 -5.46
C ALA A 85 -1.16 22.90 -5.45
N ALA A 86 -0.36 22.82 -4.39
CA ALA A 86 0.83 23.66 -4.21
C ALA A 86 1.99 23.35 -5.20
N GLY A 87 1.95 22.23 -5.92
CA GLY A 87 2.97 21.88 -6.90
C GLY A 87 2.36 21.37 -8.21
N GLN A 88 3.02 21.65 -9.32
CA GLN A 88 2.56 21.18 -10.63
C GLN A 88 2.61 19.65 -10.70
N LEU A 89 1.51 19.04 -11.16
CA LEU A 89 1.41 17.61 -11.46
C LEU A 89 1.73 16.67 -10.28
N ARG A 90 1.61 17.10 -9.03
CA ARG A 90 1.90 16.25 -7.85
C ARG A 90 1.08 14.95 -7.85
N LEU A 91 -0.24 15.04 -8.03
CA LEU A 91 -1.10 13.86 -8.11
C LEU A 91 -0.74 12.95 -9.30
N SER A 92 -0.54 13.53 -10.47
CA SER A 92 -0.16 12.78 -11.68
C SER A 92 1.17 12.06 -11.48
N ASN A 93 2.17 12.73 -10.90
CA ASN A 93 3.46 12.14 -10.59
C ASN A 93 3.34 11.02 -9.55
N LEU A 94 2.50 11.18 -8.52
CA LEU A 94 2.24 10.12 -7.54
C LEU A 94 1.75 8.85 -8.24
N VAL A 95 0.66 8.98 -8.99
CA VAL A 95 0.02 7.87 -9.68
C VAL A 95 0.98 7.25 -10.69
N ASN A 96 1.66 8.07 -11.50
CA ASN A 96 2.58 7.59 -12.53
C ASN A 96 3.78 6.85 -11.92
N VAL A 97 4.38 7.37 -10.85
CA VAL A 97 5.52 6.69 -10.20
C VAL A 97 5.07 5.39 -9.56
N THR A 98 3.98 5.38 -8.78
CA THR A 98 3.48 4.16 -8.16
C THR A 98 3.08 3.11 -9.20
N PHE A 99 2.46 3.54 -10.31
CA PHE A 99 2.11 2.69 -11.43
C PHE A 99 3.35 2.16 -12.17
N LEU A 100 4.34 3.00 -12.48
CA LEU A 100 5.60 2.54 -13.09
C LEU A 100 6.31 1.54 -12.21
N LEU A 101 6.35 1.76 -10.89
CA LEU A 101 6.88 0.78 -9.94
C LEU A 101 6.08 -0.53 -9.96
N SER A 102 4.76 -0.48 -10.17
CA SER A 102 3.93 -1.69 -10.30
C SER A 102 4.34 -2.56 -11.49
N LEU A 103 4.86 -1.95 -12.54
CA LEU A 103 5.27 -2.62 -13.78
C LEU A 103 6.74 -3.01 -13.77
N LEU A 104 7.60 -2.14 -13.27
CA LEU A 104 9.05 -2.32 -13.31
C LEU A 104 9.55 -3.26 -12.22
N LEU A 105 8.99 -3.21 -11.01
CA LEU A 105 9.46 -4.07 -9.91
C LEU A 105 9.30 -5.56 -10.24
N PRO A 106 8.16 -6.05 -10.77
CA PRO A 106 8.02 -7.47 -11.13
C PRO A 106 9.00 -7.97 -12.20
N LEU A 107 9.56 -7.08 -13.04
CA LEU A 107 10.57 -7.44 -14.04
C LEU A 107 11.93 -7.78 -13.41
N ILE A 108 12.18 -7.33 -12.19
CA ILE A 108 13.40 -7.65 -11.46
C ILE A 108 13.28 -9.09 -10.92
N PRO A 109 14.25 -9.99 -11.22
CA PRO A 109 14.16 -11.41 -10.85
C PRO A 109 13.92 -11.67 -9.36
N VAL A 110 14.42 -10.79 -8.49
CA VAL A 110 14.23 -10.87 -7.04
C VAL A 110 12.76 -10.68 -6.67
N PHE A 111 12.10 -9.65 -7.20
CA PHE A 111 10.70 -9.35 -6.89
C PHE A 111 9.72 -10.26 -7.64
N SER A 112 10.11 -10.82 -8.78
CA SER A 112 9.37 -11.92 -9.42
C SER A 112 9.23 -13.13 -8.50
N ARG A 113 10.30 -13.47 -7.74
CA ARG A 113 10.27 -14.55 -6.74
C ARG A 113 9.55 -14.18 -5.46
N TRP A 114 9.48 -12.89 -5.13
CA TRP A 114 8.90 -12.38 -3.88
C TRP A 114 7.95 -11.21 -4.17
N PRO A 115 6.79 -11.47 -4.81
CA PRO A 115 5.84 -10.41 -5.17
C PRO A 115 5.29 -9.67 -3.94
N ALA A 116 5.42 -10.27 -2.75
CA ALA A 116 5.08 -9.66 -1.47
C ALA A 116 5.84 -8.36 -1.18
N PHE A 117 7.02 -8.10 -1.77
CA PHE A 117 7.74 -6.85 -1.54
C PHE A 117 7.37 -5.71 -2.49
N VAL A 118 6.63 -5.99 -3.58
CA VAL A 118 6.28 -4.97 -4.58
C VAL A 118 5.43 -3.87 -3.95
N LEU A 119 4.32 -4.25 -3.31
CA LEU A 119 3.37 -3.33 -2.70
C LEU A 119 3.97 -2.52 -1.52
N PRO A 120 4.75 -3.09 -0.59
CA PRO A 120 5.42 -2.31 0.45
C PRO A 120 6.39 -1.29 -0.13
N ILE A 121 7.18 -1.66 -1.15
CA ILE A 121 8.10 -0.73 -1.81
C ILE A 121 7.33 0.40 -2.50
N GLN A 122 6.22 0.09 -3.18
CA GLN A 122 5.34 1.09 -3.75
C GLN A 122 4.75 2.03 -2.70
N GLY A 123 4.32 1.48 -1.55
CA GLY A 123 3.76 2.25 -0.45
C GLY A 123 4.78 3.16 0.19
N ILE A 124 5.99 2.66 0.42
CA ILE A 124 7.15 3.44 0.87
C ILE A 124 7.41 4.57 -0.12
N ALA A 125 7.58 4.30 -1.42
CA ALA A 125 7.87 5.33 -2.41
C ALA A 125 6.77 6.41 -2.47
N ALA A 126 5.50 6.01 -2.50
CA ALA A 126 4.38 6.94 -2.51
C ALA A 126 4.32 7.79 -1.23
N ALA A 127 4.52 7.16 -0.06
CA ALA A 127 4.61 7.86 1.21
C ALA A 127 5.79 8.84 1.26
N THR A 128 6.96 8.45 0.77
CA THR A 128 8.14 9.32 0.69
C THR A 128 7.85 10.56 -0.17
N MET A 129 7.15 10.40 -1.29
CA MET A 129 6.76 11.53 -2.15
C MET A 129 5.82 12.50 -1.43
N VAL A 130 4.78 11.99 -0.77
CA VAL A 130 3.84 12.81 0.01
C VAL A 130 4.55 13.50 1.18
N PHE A 131 5.42 12.78 1.89
CA PHE A 131 6.23 13.33 2.98
C PHE A 131 7.13 14.46 2.50
N ARG A 132 7.83 14.26 1.37
CA ARG A 132 8.67 15.29 0.77
C ARG A 132 7.87 16.55 0.46
N TRP A 133 6.70 16.43 -0.18
CA TRP A 133 5.88 17.60 -0.49
C TRP A 133 5.43 18.34 0.76
N TRP A 134 5.13 17.60 1.82
CA TRP A 134 4.73 18.21 3.08
C TRP A 134 5.93 18.91 3.73
N ALA A 135 7.09 18.28 3.74
CA ALA A 135 8.29 18.85 4.32
C ALA A 135 8.81 20.06 3.52
N GLU A 136 8.58 20.14 2.21
CA GLU A 136 8.78 21.35 1.38
C GLU A 136 7.92 22.54 1.85
N THR A 137 6.82 22.30 2.57
CA THR A 137 6.00 23.38 3.16
C THR A 137 6.50 23.89 4.50
N GLN A 138 7.52 23.24 5.07
CA GLN A 138 8.13 23.63 6.34
C GLN A 138 9.47 24.36 6.11
N PRO A 139 9.77 25.44 6.86
CA PRO A 139 11.05 26.11 6.75
C PRO A 139 12.19 25.25 7.35
N GLN A 140 13.24 25.01 6.55
CA GLN A 140 14.56 24.52 6.96
C GLN A 140 14.59 23.23 7.79
N VAL A 141 14.08 22.12 7.26
CA VAL A 141 14.41 20.78 7.79
C VAL A 141 15.23 20.00 6.77
N ASP A 142 16.45 19.61 7.14
CA ASP A 142 17.26 18.68 6.37
C ASP A 142 16.66 17.27 6.51
N ILE A 143 15.89 16.87 5.50
CA ILE A 143 15.18 15.59 5.50
C ILE A 143 16.10 14.48 5.03
N TYR A 144 16.24 13.43 5.84
CA TYR A 144 16.98 12.23 5.45
C TYR A 144 16.01 11.08 5.13
N PHE A 145 15.78 10.82 3.85
CA PHE A 145 14.83 9.79 3.39
C PHE A 145 15.27 8.35 3.72
N TRP A 146 16.51 8.17 4.17
CA TRP A 146 17.02 6.90 4.63
C TRP A 146 16.71 6.75 6.13
N PRO A 147 15.83 5.82 6.52
CA PRO A 147 15.36 5.73 7.89
C PRO A 147 16.38 5.08 8.84
N GLY A 148 17.62 4.86 8.40
CA GLY A 148 18.68 4.17 9.13
C GLY A 148 18.70 2.66 8.86
N ALA A 149 19.88 2.04 9.02
CA ALA A 149 20.07 0.61 8.75
C ALA A 149 19.22 -0.29 9.68
N THR A 150 19.01 0.15 10.92
CA THR A 150 18.16 -0.53 11.91
C THR A 150 16.70 -0.56 11.47
N THR A 151 16.18 0.56 10.96
CA THR A 151 14.80 0.65 10.45
C THR A 151 14.63 -0.14 9.16
N VAL A 152 15.61 -0.14 8.26
CA VAL A 152 15.57 -0.98 7.05
C VAL A 152 15.51 -2.47 7.43
N LEU A 153 16.33 -2.90 8.40
CA LEU A 153 16.30 -4.29 8.88
C LEU A 153 14.94 -4.64 9.51
N SER A 154 14.38 -3.74 10.32
CA SER A 154 13.06 -3.97 10.93
C SER A 154 11.95 -4.02 9.87
N LEU A 155 11.99 -3.18 8.84
CA LEU A 155 11.05 -3.23 7.71
C LEU A 155 11.12 -4.55 6.95
N LEU A 156 12.34 -5.07 6.70
CA LEU A 156 12.51 -6.37 6.05
C LEU A 156 11.95 -7.51 6.89
N ILE A 157 12.25 -7.52 8.19
CA ILE A 157 11.72 -8.52 9.13
C ILE A 157 10.19 -8.42 9.19
N PHE A 158 9.63 -7.22 9.34
CA PHE A 158 8.19 -7.02 9.40
C PHE A 158 7.49 -7.40 8.09
N ALA A 159 8.05 -7.05 6.94
CA ALA A 159 7.50 -7.46 5.65
C ALA A 159 7.47 -8.98 5.49
N PHE A 160 8.49 -9.68 5.97
CA PHE A 160 8.49 -11.14 5.99
C PHE A 160 7.45 -11.71 6.97
N VAL A 161 7.45 -11.23 8.22
CA VAL A 161 6.54 -11.70 9.28
C VAL A 161 5.09 -11.44 8.90
N THR A 162 4.76 -10.25 8.41
CA THR A 162 3.40 -9.90 7.96
C THR A 162 2.94 -10.76 6.79
N HIS A 163 3.84 -11.10 5.86
CA HIS A 163 3.55 -12.02 4.77
C HIS A 163 3.25 -13.45 5.25
N GLU A 164 4.03 -13.97 6.20
CA GLU A 164 3.77 -15.30 6.77
C GLU A 164 2.49 -15.34 7.61
N ILE A 165 2.20 -14.27 8.37
CA ILE A 165 0.91 -14.12 9.07
C ILE A 165 -0.23 -14.06 8.05
N ALA A 166 -0.07 -13.32 6.94
CA ALA A 166 -1.08 -13.23 5.89
C ALA A 166 -1.37 -14.60 5.27
N LYS A 167 -0.34 -15.42 4.99
CA LYS A 167 -0.50 -16.81 4.55
C LYS A 167 -1.27 -17.66 5.54
N TRP A 168 -0.94 -17.56 6.82
CA TRP A 168 -1.62 -18.32 7.86
C TRP A 168 -3.08 -17.89 8.03
N LEU A 169 -3.33 -16.58 8.10
CA LEU A 169 -4.67 -16.01 8.29
C LEU A 169 -5.58 -16.31 7.10
N SER A 170 -5.06 -16.21 5.88
CA SER A 170 -5.80 -16.55 4.66
C SER A 170 -6.13 -18.03 4.54
N HIS A 171 -5.26 -18.95 5.01
CA HIS A 171 -5.61 -20.37 5.07
C HIS A 171 -6.75 -20.64 6.05
N GLN A 172 -6.78 -19.94 7.19
CA GLN A 172 -7.87 -20.07 8.15
C GLN A 172 -9.17 -19.46 7.65
N LEU A 173 -9.09 -18.27 7.04
CA LEU A 173 -10.26 -17.57 6.51
C LEU A 173 -10.80 -18.27 5.25
N GLY A 174 -9.94 -18.75 4.36
CA GLY A 174 -10.32 -19.52 3.16
C GLY A 174 -11.16 -20.74 3.52
N LYS A 175 -10.75 -21.53 4.51
CA LYS A 175 -11.53 -22.67 5.01
C LYS A 175 -12.94 -22.32 5.52
N LYS A 176 -13.11 -21.11 6.08
CA LYS A 176 -14.41 -20.63 6.57
C LYS A 176 -15.25 -20.03 5.44
N VAL A 177 -14.62 -19.36 4.49
CA VAL A 177 -15.28 -18.73 3.34
C VAL A 177 -15.72 -19.79 2.33
N ASP A 178 -14.93 -20.84 2.10
CA ASP A 178 -15.31 -21.97 1.24
C ASP A 178 -16.57 -22.69 1.74
N GLY A 179 -16.85 -22.62 3.05
CA GLY A 179 -18.10 -23.13 3.64
C GLY A 179 -19.33 -22.23 3.48
N ILE A 180 -19.15 -20.96 3.08
CA ILE A 180 -20.23 -19.97 2.89
C ILE A 180 -20.40 -19.63 1.41
N ILE A 181 -19.31 -19.68 0.64
CA ILE A 181 -19.21 -19.33 -0.77
C ILE A 181 -18.63 -20.57 -1.47
N GLU A 182 -19.50 -21.46 -1.95
CA GLU A 182 -19.13 -22.63 -2.77
C GLU A 182 -18.53 -22.20 -4.12
N ARG A 183 -17.33 -21.61 -4.13
CA ARG A 183 -16.57 -21.26 -5.34
C ARG A 183 -15.10 -21.59 -5.15
N GLU A 184 -14.56 -22.40 -6.06
CA GLU A 184 -13.20 -22.96 -6.03
C GLU A 184 -12.04 -21.93 -5.95
N ASP A 185 -12.29 -20.64 -6.16
CA ASP A 185 -11.26 -19.58 -6.12
C ASP A 185 -11.36 -18.63 -4.90
N SER A 186 -12.28 -18.87 -3.97
CA SER A 186 -12.51 -17.99 -2.80
C SER A 186 -11.24 -17.84 -1.92
N ALA A 187 -10.49 -18.93 -1.76
CA ALA A 187 -9.26 -18.96 -0.98
C ALA A 187 -8.16 -18.08 -1.59
N ARG A 188 -8.03 -18.03 -2.93
CA ARG A 188 -7.02 -17.22 -3.63
C ARG A 188 -7.33 -15.73 -3.55
N LEU A 189 -8.62 -15.38 -3.65
CA LEU A 189 -9.11 -14.01 -3.47
C LEU A 189 -8.88 -13.51 -2.04
N THR A 190 -9.22 -14.35 -1.06
CA THR A 190 -9.02 -14.08 0.37
C THR A 190 -7.53 -13.89 0.67
N TYR A 191 -6.67 -14.77 0.15
CA TYR A 191 -5.23 -14.65 0.26
C TYR A 191 -4.70 -13.30 -0.23
N ARG A 192 -5.05 -12.92 -1.47
CA ARG A 192 -4.58 -11.66 -2.07
C ARG A 192 -5.02 -10.43 -1.29
N THR A 193 -6.27 -10.42 -0.84
CA THR A 193 -6.83 -9.32 -0.05
C THR A 193 -6.13 -9.20 1.30
N VAL A 194 -5.98 -10.33 2.02
CA VAL A 194 -5.31 -10.36 3.32
C VAL A 194 -3.86 -9.92 3.20
N VAL A 195 -3.13 -10.39 2.18
CA VAL A 195 -1.74 -9.96 1.93
C VAL A 195 -1.66 -8.45 1.71
N MET A 196 -2.57 -7.88 0.92
CA MET A 196 -2.59 -6.44 0.64
C MET A 196 -2.82 -5.61 1.91
N ILE A 197 -3.73 -6.03 2.79
CA ILE A 197 -4.00 -5.36 4.07
C ILE A 197 -2.82 -5.52 5.04
N MET A 198 -2.23 -6.72 5.11
CA MET A 198 -1.14 -7.04 6.03
C MET A 198 0.16 -6.30 5.74
N GLN A 199 0.26 -5.60 4.61
CA GLN A 199 1.43 -4.80 4.26
C GLN A 199 1.36 -3.35 4.74
N VAL A 200 0.18 -2.88 5.14
CA VAL A 200 0.01 -1.52 5.68
C VAL A 200 0.88 -1.27 6.92
N PRO A 201 1.03 -2.20 7.88
CA PRO A 201 1.96 -2.03 9.00
C PRO A 201 3.40 -1.68 8.59
N VAL A 202 3.90 -2.24 7.49
CA VAL A 202 5.26 -1.95 6.99
C VAL A 202 5.35 -0.50 6.53
N VAL A 203 4.35 -0.04 5.78
CA VAL A 203 4.26 1.36 5.32
C VAL A 203 4.14 2.31 6.52
N LEU A 204 3.34 1.95 7.53
CA LEU A 204 3.17 2.72 8.77
C LEU A 204 4.46 2.85 9.58
N LEU A 205 5.21 1.76 9.74
CA LEU A 205 6.52 1.81 10.43
C LEU A 205 7.48 2.77 9.72
N TYR A 206 7.52 2.71 8.39
CA TYR A 206 8.35 3.60 7.60
C TYR A 206 7.90 5.07 7.74
N THR A 207 6.62 5.36 7.56
CA THR A 207 6.10 6.74 7.62
C THR A 207 6.24 7.37 8.99
N LEU A 208 6.01 6.60 10.06
CA LEU A 208 6.21 7.07 11.42
C LEU A 208 7.70 7.34 11.71
N SER A 209 8.61 6.50 11.19
CA SER A 209 10.04 6.75 11.32
C SER A 209 10.47 8.03 10.61
N LEU A 210 9.88 8.36 9.45
CA LEU A 210 10.10 9.64 8.76
C LEU A 210 9.56 10.81 9.57
N GLY A 211 8.34 10.71 10.09
CA GLY A 211 7.72 11.77 10.89
C GLY A 211 8.44 12.06 12.21
N GLN A 212 9.08 11.06 12.80
CA GLN A 212 9.92 11.24 13.99
C GLN A 212 11.14 12.11 13.73
N GLN A 213 11.70 12.10 12.51
CA GLN A 213 12.87 12.94 12.16
C GLN A 213 12.57 14.44 12.24
N LEU A 214 11.29 14.83 12.12
CA LEU A 214 10.87 16.24 12.17
C LEU A 214 10.61 16.73 13.60
N HIS A 215 10.53 15.83 14.57
CA HIS A 215 10.32 16.14 15.99
C HIS A 215 11.60 15.97 16.82
N GLY A 216 12.73 15.67 16.16
CA GLY A 216 14.06 15.50 16.76
C GLY A 216 14.84 16.81 16.85
#